data_AF-A0A9P0U2A0-F1
#
_entry.id   AF-A0A9P0U2A0-F1
#
_cell.length_a   1.000
_cell.length_b   1.000
_cell.length_c   1.000
_cell.angle_alpha   90.00
_cell.angle_beta   90.00
_cell.angle_gamma   90.00
#
_symmetry.space_group_name_H-M   'P 1'
#
loop_
_entity.id
_entity.type
_entity.pdbx_description
1 polymer ?
#
loop_
_entity_poly.entity_id
_entity_poly.type
_entity_poly.pdbx_seq_one_letter_code
_entity_poly.pdbx_strand_id
1 'polypeptide(L)'
;MEKNGFGLTRTEFLDIVKGYVKQNDLKTHFNDGTPGKDWFSSFKKRYNLSIKKPLAVEVAPKKAADPFVIQEFYDILDRVIADLGQA
;
A
#
# COMPACT_ATOMS: atom_id res chain seq x y z
N MET A 1 -0.52 -5.01 25.79
CA MET A 1 0.62 -5.43 24.94
C MET A 1 0.30 -5.04 23.51
N GLU A 2 1.16 -4.26 22.86
CA GLU A 2 1.01 -4.01 21.43
C GLU A 2 1.09 -5.35 20.68
N LYS A 3 0.12 -5.60 19.80
CA LYS A 3 0.16 -6.76 18.92
C LYS A 3 1.20 -6.47 17.84
N ASN A 4 2.07 -7.42 17.53
CA ASN A 4 3.04 -7.31 16.43
C ASN A 4 2.30 -7.23 15.09
N GLY A 5 1.86 -6.03 14.74
CA GLY A 5 1.00 -5.79 13.60
C GLY A 5 1.62 -4.92 12.53
N PHE A 6 1.28 -5.20 11.28
CA PHE A 6 1.74 -4.43 10.12
C PHE A 6 0.61 -3.53 9.61
N GLY A 7 0.97 -2.34 9.11
CA GLY A 7 0.04 -1.33 8.61
C GLY A 7 -0.47 -1.56 7.18
N LEU A 8 -0.16 -2.71 6.59
CA LEU A 8 -0.62 -3.08 5.25
C LEU A 8 -2.04 -3.64 5.28
N THR A 9 -2.81 -3.26 4.29
CA THR A 9 -4.05 -3.96 3.94
C THR A 9 -3.74 -5.40 3.50
N ARG A 10 -4.75 -6.26 3.53
CA ARG A 10 -4.62 -7.63 3.01
C ARG A 10 -4.16 -7.63 1.55
N THR A 11 -4.68 -6.73 0.73
CA THR A 11 -4.36 -6.65 -0.70
C THR A 11 -2.89 -6.28 -0.90
N GLU A 12 -2.42 -5.19 -0.28
CA GLU A 12 -1.01 -4.77 -0.34
C GLU A 12 -0.07 -5.91 0.12
N PHE A 13 -0.43 -6.63 1.19
CA PHE A 13 0.35 -7.77 1.64
C PHE A 13 0.40 -8.90 0.60
N LEU A 14 -0.73 -9.26 -0.01
CA LEU A 14 -0.78 -10.31 -1.02
C LEU A 14 -0.02 -9.92 -2.29
N ASP A 15 -0.04 -8.64 -2.69
CA ASP A 15 0.71 -8.13 -3.82
C ASP A 15 2.22 -8.22 -3.58
N ILE A 16 2.69 -7.92 -2.37
CA ILE A 16 4.10 -8.12 -1.98
C ILE A 16 4.48 -9.59 -2.09
N VAL A 17 3.64 -10.50 -1.59
CA VAL A 17 3.92 -11.94 -1.68
C VAL A 17 3.94 -12.41 -3.14
N LYS A 18 3.03 -11.91 -3.97
CA LYS A 18 3.03 -12.17 -5.41
C LYS A 18 4.34 -11.72 -6.06
N GLY A 19 4.79 -10.50 -5.77
CA GLY A 19 6.07 -9.98 -6.24
C GLY A 19 7.25 -10.85 -5.83
N TYR A 20 7.27 -11.27 -4.56
CA TYR A 20 8.31 -12.17 -4.04
C TYR A 20 8.32 -13.54 -4.74
N VAL A 21 7.15 -14.15 -4.94
CA VAL A 21 7.02 -15.43 -5.66
C VAL A 21 7.55 -15.32 -7.09
N LYS A 22 7.20 -14.25 -7.80
CA LYS A 22 7.65 -14.02 -9.19
C LYS A 22 9.15 -13.71 -9.27
N GLN A 23 9.66 -12.87 -8.39
CA GLN A 23 11.08 -12.47 -8.38
C GLN A 23 12.02 -13.64 -8.09
N ASN A 24 11.57 -14.62 -7.30
CA ASN A 24 12.38 -15.77 -6.91
C ASN A 24 12.02 -17.06 -7.68
N ASP A 25 11.19 -16.96 -8.73
CA ASP A 25 10.72 -18.10 -9.54
C ASP A 25 10.19 -19.30 -8.71
N LEU A 26 9.41 -18.99 -7.67
CA LEU A 26 8.91 -20.01 -6.75
C LEU A 26 7.74 -20.78 -7.37
N LYS A 27 7.89 -22.09 -7.52
CA LYS A 27 6.79 -22.98 -7.90
C LYS A 27 5.79 -23.07 -6.74
N THR A 28 4.58 -22.58 -6.95
CA THR A 28 3.51 -22.57 -5.94
C THR A 28 2.18 -23.00 -6.57
N HIS A 29 1.24 -23.46 -5.74
CA HIS A 29 -0.16 -23.70 -6.14
C HIS A 29 -1.01 -22.42 -6.13
N PHE A 30 -0.38 -21.26 -6.01
CA PHE A 30 -1.07 -19.98 -5.98
C PHE A 30 -1.56 -19.59 -7.37
N ASN A 31 -2.69 -18.89 -7.42
CA ASN A 31 -3.21 -18.38 -8.69
C ASN A 31 -2.38 -17.16 -9.13
N ASP A 32 -1.67 -17.25 -10.25
CA ASP A 32 -0.74 -16.21 -10.73
C ASP A 32 0.26 -15.76 -9.63
N GLY A 33 0.76 -16.71 -8.83
CA GLY A 33 1.67 -16.44 -7.71
C GLY A 33 1.03 -15.72 -6.51
N THR A 34 -0.29 -15.47 -6.53
CA THR A 34 -1.02 -14.76 -5.48
C THR A 34 -1.70 -15.74 -4.52
N PRO A 35 -1.35 -15.76 -3.23
CA PRO A 35 -1.99 -16.65 -2.28
C PRO A 35 -3.43 -16.24 -1.96
N GLY A 36 -4.24 -17.23 -1.58
CA GLY A 36 -5.64 -17.04 -1.19
C GLY A 36 -5.83 -16.48 0.23
N LYS A 37 -7.10 -16.15 0.54
CA LYS A 37 -7.52 -15.65 1.86
C LYS A 37 -7.21 -16.61 3.01
N ASP A 38 -7.34 -17.91 2.79
CA ASP A 38 -7.11 -18.93 3.83
C ASP A 38 -5.63 -19.08 4.14
N TRP A 39 -4.78 -18.96 3.11
CA TRP A 39 -3.33 -18.90 3.29
C TRP A 39 -2.94 -17.68 4.12
N PHE A 40 -3.47 -16.50 3.81
CA PHE A 40 -3.21 -15.28 4.59
C PHE A 40 -3.63 -15.40 6.06
N SER A 41 -4.80 -15.99 6.31
CA SER A 41 -5.30 -16.20 7.68
C SER A 41 -4.42 -17.18 8.46
N SER A 42 -4.02 -18.28 7.83
CA SER A 42 -3.10 -19.27 8.39
C SER A 42 -1.71 -18.68 8.64
N PHE A 43 -1.20 -17.86 7.71
CA PHE A 43 0.09 -17.18 7.83
C PHE A 43 0.11 -16.26 9.06
N LYS A 44 -0.89 -15.37 9.19
CA LYS A 44 -0.98 -14.49 10.36
C LYS A 44 -1.06 -15.26 11.67
N LYS A 45 -1.85 -16.35 11.71
CA LYS A 45 -1.98 -17.19 12.91
C LYS A 45 -0.66 -17.85 13.28
N ARG A 46 0.08 -18.37 12.30
CA ARG A 46 1.38 -19.04 12.50
C ARG A 46 2.43 -18.10 13.09
N TYR A 47 2.46 -16.86 12.63
CA TYR A 47 3.45 -15.86 13.05
C TYR A 47 2.91 -14.87 14.11
N ASN A 48 1.73 -15.13 14.68
CA ASN A 48 1.06 -14.26 15.65
C ASN A 48 0.98 -12.78 15.20
N LEU A 49 0.70 -12.57 13.91
CA LEU A 49 0.62 -11.25 13.30
C LEU A 49 -0.81 -10.70 13.34
N SER A 50 -0.91 -9.38 13.50
CA SER A 50 -2.18 -8.66 13.39
C SER A 50 -2.12 -7.58 12.31
N ILE A 51 -3.28 -7.16 11.79
CA ILE A 51 -3.33 -5.95 10.97
C ILE A 51 -3.41 -4.79 11.95
N LYS A 52 -2.43 -3.88 11.91
CA LYS A 52 -2.41 -2.69 12.76
C LYS A 52 -3.57 -1.79 12.32
N LYS A 53 -4.41 -1.39 13.26
CA LYS A 53 -5.40 -0.33 13.00
C LYS A 53 -4.60 0.98 12.87
N PRO A 54 -4.66 1.67 11.71
CA PRO A 54 -3.91 2.89 11.53
C PRO A 54 -4.41 3.95 12.52
N LEU A 55 -3.47 4.68 13.12
CA LEU A 55 -3.78 5.79 14.01
C LEU A 55 -4.13 7.04 13.18
N ALA A 56 -4.95 7.95 13.72
CA ALA A 56 -5.34 9.16 13.00
C ALA A 56 -4.12 10.00 12.54
N VAL A 57 -3.07 10.03 13.37
CA VAL A 57 -1.80 10.70 13.09
C VAL A 57 -1.00 10.06 11.94
N GLU A 58 -1.25 8.79 11.62
CA GLU A 58 -0.61 8.09 10.48
C GLU A 58 -1.43 8.27 9.19
N VAL A 59 -2.76 8.40 9.31
CA VAL A 59 -3.67 8.55 8.16
C VAL A 59 -3.55 9.93 7.53
N ALA A 60 -3.47 10.99 8.32
CA ALA A 60 -3.42 12.36 7.79
C ALA A 60 -2.19 12.60 6.88
N PRO A 61 -0.95 12.23 7.28
CA PRO A 61 0.21 12.33 6.40
C PRO A 61 0.10 11.45 5.15
N LYS A 62 -0.42 10.23 5.28
CA LYS A 62 -0.62 9.32 4.12
C LYS A 62 -1.54 9.94 3.07
N LYS A 63 -2.59 10.66 3.48
CA LYS A 63 -3.49 11.38 2.58
C LYS A 63 -2.87 12.66 2.01
N ALA A 64 -2.13 13.41 2.81
CA ALA A 64 -1.44 14.62 2.35
C ALA A 64 -0.34 14.29 1.33
N ALA A 65 0.25 13.10 1.43
CA ALA A 65 1.25 12.56 0.50
C ALA A 65 0.65 11.81 -0.69
N ASP A 66 -0.67 11.93 -0.94
CA ASP A 66 -1.31 11.28 -2.09
C ASP A 66 -0.75 11.86 -3.40
N PRO A 67 -0.13 11.05 -4.28
CA PRO A 67 0.48 11.53 -5.52
C PRO A 67 -0.50 12.28 -6.43
N PHE A 68 -1.78 11.92 -6.43
CA PHE A 68 -2.79 12.58 -7.26
C PHE A 68 -3.10 13.98 -6.73
N VAL A 69 -3.21 14.14 -5.41
CA VAL A 69 -3.45 15.45 -4.77
C VAL A 69 -2.24 16.36 -4.97
N ILE A 70 -1.03 15.81 -4.82
CA ILE A 70 0.21 16.56 -5.03
C ILE A 70 0.32 17.00 -6.49
N GLN A 71 0.07 16.09 -7.44
CA GLN A 71 0.16 16.40 -8.87
C GLN A 71 -0.88 17.44 -9.28
N GLU A 72 -2.13 17.30 -8.80
CA GLU A 72 -3.20 18.28 -9.07
C GLU A 72 -2.81 19.69 -8.60
N PHE A 73 -2.19 19.82 -7.42
CA PHE A 73 -1.69 21.10 -6.94
C PHE A 73 -0.68 21.72 -7.90
N TYR A 74 0.32 20.95 -8.35
CA TYR A 74 1.34 21.46 -9.28
C TYR A 74 0.76 21.76 -10.65
N ASP A 75 -0.17 20.95 -11.15
CA ASP A 75 -0.87 21.20 -12.42
C ASP A 75 -1.65 22.52 -12.38
N ILE A 76 -2.31 22.83 -11.25
CA ILE A 76 -3.00 24.11 -11.04
C ILE A 76 -2.01 25.25 -10.96
N LEU A 77 -0.92 25.07 -10.20
CA LEU A 77 0.12 26.09 -10.04
C LEU A 77 0.74 26.46 -11.40
N ASP A 78 1.09 25.47 -12.22
CA ASP A 78 1.65 25.67 -13.55
C ASP A 78 0.70 26.45 -14.46
N ARG A 79 -0.61 26.16 -14.41
CA ARG A 79 -1.63 26.93 -15.14
C ARG A 79 -1.68 28.39 -14.69
N VAL A 80 -1.72 28.63 -13.37
CA VAL A 80 -1.77 30.00 -12.82
C VAL A 80 -0.51 30.78 -13.18
N ILE A 81 0.68 30.16 -13.13
CA ILE A 81 1.93 30.80 -13.55
C ILE A 81 1.89 31.14 -15.04
N ALA A 82 1.41 30.23 -15.90
CA ALA A 82 1.27 30.47 -17.32
C ALA A 82 0.31 31.64 -17.62
N ASP A 83 -0.83 31.69 -16.93
CA ASP A 83 -1.84 32.75 -17.08
C ASP A 83 -1.30 34.13 -16.63
N LEU A 84 -0.53 34.17 -15.53
CA LEU A 84 0.05 35.41 -15.00
C LEU A 84 1.32 35.86 -15.73
N GLY A 85 2.06 34.93 -16.36
CA GLY A 85 3.25 35.19 -17.17
C GLY A 85 2.95 35.64 -18.60
N GLN A 86 1.68 35.65 -19.00
CA GLN A 86 1.18 36.30 -20.21
C GLN A 86 0.61 37.69 -19.88
N ALA A 87 1.49 38.63 -19.50
CA ALA A 87 1.20 40.06 -19.40
C ALA A 87 2.45 40.89 -19.76
#